data_AF-A0A2A5T4S6-F1
#
_entry.id   AF-A0A2A5T4S6-F1
#
_cell.length_a   1.000
_cell.length_b   1.000
_cell.length_c   1.000
_cell.angle_alpha   90.00
_cell.angle_beta   90.00
_cell.angle_gamma   90.00
#
_symmetry.space_group_name_H-M   'P 1'
#
loop_
_entity.id
_entity.type
_entity.pdbx_description
1 polymer ?
#
loop_
_entity_poly.entity_id
_entity_poly.type
_entity_poly.pdbx_seq_one_letter_code
_entity_poly.pdbx_strand_id
1 'polypeptide(L)'
;MNNLDAVVVDVDDICQTFLPTWKKHLIFSGIKQRNKSSYLSVSEVITFHQSECRNFKTYYIHFVCCYLSNEFPELVSYTRMLTFMQKLLVLLCSYLTHR
;
A
#
# COMPACT_ATOMS: atom_id res chain seq x y z
N MET A 1 17.77 8.13 12.38
CA MET A 1 16.35 7.86 12.68
C MET A 1 15.58 8.31 11.47
N ASN A 2 15.28 7.38 10.58
CA ASN A 2 15.22 7.63 9.16
C ASN A 2 13.75 7.73 8.73
N ASN A 3 13.45 8.68 7.84
CA ASN A 3 12.15 9.12 7.25
C ASN A 3 11.03 8.10 6.99
N LEU A 4 11.24 6.81 7.23
CA LEU A 4 10.30 5.72 7.05
C LEU A 4 9.15 5.82 8.06
N ASP A 5 9.44 6.01 9.36
CA ASP A 5 8.41 6.13 10.40
C ASP A 5 7.48 7.32 10.15
N ALA A 6 8.04 8.47 9.77
CA ALA A 6 7.27 9.68 9.46
C ALA A 6 6.33 9.48 8.27
N VAL A 7 6.77 8.75 7.24
CA VAL A 7 5.94 8.49 6.06
C VAL A 7 4.90 7.40 6.33
N VAL A 8 5.21 6.41 7.17
CA VAL A 8 4.21 5.41 7.60
C VAL A 8 3.08 6.10 8.36
N VAL A 9 3.42 7.01 9.28
CA VAL A 9 2.42 7.79 10.03
C VAL A 9 1.58 8.68 9.10
N ASP A 10 2.22 9.41 8.19
CA ASP A 10 1.52 10.30 7.25
C ASP A 10 0.55 9.54 6.32
N VAL A 11 0.97 8.36 5.86
CA VAL A 11 0.11 7.47 5.07
C VAL A 11 -1.08 6.98 5.89
N ASP A 12 -0.86 6.55 7.13
CA ASP A 12 -1.92 6.01 7.98
C ASP A 12 -2.98 7.08 8.27
N ASP A 13 -2.57 8.33 8.50
CA ASP A 13 -3.46 9.48 8.68
C ASP A 13 -4.30 9.76 7.41
N ILE A 14 -3.70 9.66 6.23
CA ILE A 14 -4.41 9.80 4.96
C ILE A 14 -5.34 8.61 4.73
N CYS A 15 -4.96 7.39 5.12
CA CYS A 15 -5.85 6.23 5.06
C CYS A 15 -7.09 6.40 5.92
N GLN A 16 -6.95 6.94 7.13
CA GLN A 16 -8.05 7.21 8.05
C GLN A 16 -9.11 8.14 7.43
N THR A 17 -8.69 9.11 6.62
CA THR A 17 -9.59 10.09 5.99
C THR A 17 -10.11 9.63 4.62
N PHE A 18 -9.26 8.98 3.83
CA PHE A 18 -9.58 8.52 2.47
C PHE A 18 -10.49 7.29 2.48
N LEU A 19 -10.19 6.26 3.28
CA LEU A 19 -10.92 4.97 3.23
C LEU A 19 -12.44 5.13 3.49
N PRO A 20 -12.91 5.93 4.48
CA PRO A 20 -14.33 6.15 4.68
C PRO A 20 -15.00 6.85 3.50
N THR A 21 -14.31 7.84 2.91
CA THR A 21 -14.80 8.63 1.77
C THR A 21 -14.89 7.75 0.52
N TRP A 22 -13.85 6.96 0.26
CA TRP A 22 -13.80 6.00 -0.83
C TRP A 22 -14.88 4.94 -0.71
N LYS A 23 -15.11 4.41 0.50
CA LYS A 23 -16.17 3.44 0.76
C LYS A 23 -17.57 4.02 0.49
N LYS A 24 -17.82 5.27 0.89
CA LYS A 24 -19.08 5.98 0.57
C LYS A 24 -19.26 6.13 -0.94
N HIS A 25 -18.20 6.51 -1.66
CA HIS A 25 -18.21 6.61 -3.11
C HIS A 25 -18.48 5.27 -3.81
N LEU A 26 -17.88 4.17 -3.34
CA LEU A 26 -18.13 2.82 -3.87
C LEU A 26 -19.59 2.39 -3.68
N ILE A 27 -20.19 2.71 -2.53
CA ILE A 27 -21.61 2.42 -2.26
C ILE A 27 -22.50 3.26 -3.18
N PHE A 28 -22.22 4.56 -3.30
CA PHE A 28 -23.00 5.48 -4.13
C PHE A 28 -22.94 5.14 -5.63
N SER A 29 -21.74 4.83 -6.14
CA SER A 29 -21.54 4.46 -7.56
C SER A 29 -22.14 3.11 -7.93
N GLY A 30 -22.62 2.31 -6.97
CA GLY A 30 -23.17 0.98 -7.21
C GLY A 30 -22.09 -0.06 -7.59
N ILE A 31 -20.81 0.31 -7.58
CA ILE A 31 -19.69 -0.58 -7.88
C ILE A 31 -19.52 -1.56 -6.72
N LYS A 32 -20.00 -2.80 -6.91
CA LYS A 32 -19.84 -3.86 -5.92
C LYS A 32 -18.43 -4.44 -5.99
N GLN A 33 -17.60 -4.08 -5.03
CA GLN A 33 -16.27 -4.66 -4.84
C GLN A 33 -16.22 -5.51 -3.56
N ARG A 34 -15.56 -6.68 -3.62
CA ARG A 34 -15.40 -7.55 -2.45
C ARG A 34 -14.55 -6.86 -1.39
N ASN A 35 -15.15 -6.56 -0.24
CA ASN A 35 -14.42 -6.12 0.94
C ASN A 35 -13.76 -7.32 1.63
N LYS A 36 -12.47 -7.54 1.36
CA LYS A 36 -11.66 -8.57 2.02
C LYS A 36 -10.48 -7.89 2.69
N SER A 37 -10.33 -8.10 3.99
CA SER A 37 -9.14 -7.66 4.73
C SER A 37 -7.89 -8.20 4.03
N SER A 38 -6.97 -7.30 3.68
CA SER A 38 -5.62 -7.69 3.33
C SER A 38 -4.86 -8.01 4.61
N TYR A 39 -3.96 -8.99 4.52
CA TYR A 39 -2.89 -9.15 5.51
C TYR A 39 -1.77 -8.14 5.29
N LEU A 40 -1.76 -7.49 4.11
CA LEU A 40 -0.89 -6.38 3.82
C LEU A 40 -1.44 -5.07 4.39
N SER A 41 -0.59 -4.37 5.11
CA SER A 41 -0.69 -2.97 5.49
C SER A 41 -0.42 -2.05 4.28
N VAL A 42 -0.97 -0.83 4.33
CA VAL A 42 -0.70 0.18 3.30
C VAL A 42 0.80 0.58 3.34
N SER A 43 1.40 0.57 4.52
CA SER A 43 2.80 0.85 4.82
C SER A 43 3.78 -0.01 3.99
N GLU A 44 3.48 -1.31 3.80
CA GLU A 44 4.25 -2.22 2.94
C GLU A 44 4.30 -1.82 1.47
N VAL A 45 3.31 -1.05 0.99
CA VAL A 45 3.26 -0.56 -0.39
C VAL A 45 4.02 0.75 -0.56
N ILE A 46 4.07 1.62 0.46
CA ILE A 46 4.86 2.85 0.38
C ILE A 46 6.36 2.62 0.50
N THR A 47 6.79 1.58 1.22
CA THR A 47 8.21 1.18 1.22
C THR A 47 8.76 0.95 -0.19
N PHE A 48 7.92 0.48 -1.14
CA PHE A 48 8.30 0.43 -2.56
C PHE A 48 8.52 1.83 -3.15
N HIS A 49 7.62 2.77 -2.90
CA HIS A 49 7.73 4.14 -3.42
C HIS A 49 8.95 4.90 -2.89
N GLN A 50 9.40 4.59 -1.67
CA GLN A 50 10.63 5.14 -1.12
C GLN A 50 11.88 4.42 -1.62
N SER A 51 11.74 3.20 -2.12
CA SER A 51 12.86 2.46 -2.67
C SER A 51 13.29 3.06 -4.00
N GLU A 52 14.60 3.08 -4.27
CA GLU A 52 15.14 3.48 -5.58
C GLU A 52 14.89 2.41 -6.67
N CYS A 53 14.09 1.39 -6.37
CA CYS A 53 13.81 0.29 -7.29
C CYS A 53 12.83 0.73 -8.37
N ARG A 54 13.30 0.80 -9.62
CA ARG A 54 12.46 1.09 -10.79
C ARG A 54 11.41 0.01 -11.08
N ASN A 55 11.68 -1.23 -10.69
CA ASN A 55 10.83 -2.37 -10.99
C ASN A 55 10.31 -3.00 -9.69
N PHE A 56 8.99 -3.05 -9.56
CA PHE A 56 8.32 -3.66 -8.42
C PHE A 56 8.68 -5.13 -8.23
N LYS A 57 8.89 -5.88 -9.30
CA LYS A 57 9.32 -7.28 -9.23
C LYS A 57 10.72 -7.41 -8.62
N THR A 58 11.64 -6.52 -9.00
CA THR A 58 13.00 -6.50 -8.47
C THR A 58 12.99 -6.09 -6.99
N TYR A 59 12.22 -5.06 -6.65
CA TYR A 59 11.99 -4.65 -5.27
C TYR A 59 11.46 -5.80 -4.42
N TYR A 60 10.40 -6.45 -4.87
CA TYR A 60 9.75 -7.52 -4.12
C TYR A 60 10.70 -8.72 -3.90
N ILE A 61 11.36 -9.20 -4.96
CA ILE A 61 12.21 -10.39 -4.88
C ILE A 61 13.51 -10.11 -4.13
N HIS A 62 14.18 -8.99 -4.41
CA HIS A 62 15.53 -8.75 -3.91
C HIS A 62 15.59 -7.90 -2.65
N PHE A 63 14.58 -7.08 -2.38
CA PHE A 63 14.54 -6.23 -1.20
C PHE A 63 13.58 -6.81 -0.15
N VAL A 64 12.31 -7.00 -0.51
CA VAL A 64 11.29 -7.43 0.46
C VAL A 64 11.52 -8.85 0.95
N CYS A 65 11.65 -9.82 0.04
CA CYS A 65 11.85 -11.22 0.42
C CYS A 65 13.19 -11.47 1.15
N CYS A 66 14.22 -10.68 0.85
CA CYS A 66 15.57 -10.90 1.38
C CYS A 66 15.85 -10.14 2.67
N TYR A 67 15.38 -8.89 2.79
CA TYR A 67 15.75 -8.00 3.91
C TYR A 67 14.58 -7.66 4.83
N LEU A 68 13.34 -7.69 4.33
CA LEU A 68 12.15 -7.32 5.10
C LEU A 68 11.28 -8.53 5.46
N SER A 69 11.74 -9.75 5.21
CA SER A 69 11.02 -10.98 5.57
C SER A 69 10.77 -11.12 7.07
N ASN A 70 11.66 -10.56 7.90
CA ASN A 70 11.48 -10.52 9.36
C ASN A 70 10.49 -9.44 9.81
N GLU A 71 10.41 -8.32 9.09
CA GLU A 71 9.49 -7.20 9.38
C GLU A 71 8.06 -7.51 8.89
N PHE A 72 7.94 -8.35 7.85
CA PHE A 72 6.67 -8.76 7.26
C PHE A 72 6.52 -10.29 7.31
N PRO A 73 6.24 -10.87 8.50
CA PRO A 73 6.16 -12.31 8.69
C PRO A 73 5.03 -12.97 7.88
N GLU A 74 4.01 -12.22 7.48
CA GLU A 74 2.89 -12.68 6.63
C GLU A 74 3.04 -12.23 5.17
N LEU A 75 4.26 -12.29 4.63
CA LEU A 75 4.53 -11.87 3.26
C LEU A 75 3.65 -12.63 2.26
N VAL A 76 2.76 -11.91 1.57
CA VAL A 76 1.89 -12.50 0.55
C VAL A 76 2.62 -12.60 -0.78
N SER A 77 2.29 -13.61 -1.59
CA SER A 77 2.90 -13.78 -2.91
C SER A 77 2.91 -12.51 -3.77
N TYR A 78 3.91 -12.37 -4.65
CA TYR A 78 4.04 -11.26 -5.60
C TYR A 78 2.71 -10.90 -6.28
N THR A 79 1.96 -11.88 -6.78
CA THR A 79 0.67 -11.66 -7.44
C THR A 79 -0.36 -11.04 -6.48
N ARG A 80 -0.40 -11.48 -5.23
CA ARG A 80 -1.27 -10.87 -4.21
C ARG A 80 -0.85 -9.44 -3.92
N MET A 81 0.45 -9.19 -3.78
CA MET A 81 0.94 -7.84 -3.52
C MET A 81 0.67 -6.90 -4.71
N LEU A 82 0.77 -7.39 -5.94
CA LEU A 82 0.40 -6.64 -7.15
C LEU A 82 -1.08 -6.28 -7.17
N THR A 83 -1.98 -7.24 -6.88
CA THR A 83 -3.42 -6.95 -6.79
C THR A 83 -3.77 -5.97 -5.66
N PHE A 84 -2.96 -5.95 -4.60
CA PHE A 84 -3.13 -5.01 -3.50
C PHE A 84 -2.65 -3.61 -3.90
N MET A 85 -1.50 -3.48 -4.54
CA MET A 85 -1.02 -2.22 -5.10
C MET A 85 -2.02 -1.60 -6.08
N GLN A 86 -2.65 -2.40 -6.94
CA GLN A 86 -3.69 -1.90 -7.86
C GLN A 86 -4.89 -1.28 -7.13
N LYS A 87 -5.28 -1.83 -5.97
CA LYS A 87 -6.36 -1.27 -5.14
C LYS A 87 -5.93 0.02 -4.46
N LEU A 88 -4.67 0.09 -4.03
CA LEU A 88 -4.12 1.26 -3.39
C LEU A 88 -3.68 2.34 -4.38
N LEU A 89 -3.66 2.07 -5.68
CA LEU A 89 -3.25 3.04 -6.70
C LEU A 89 -4.06 4.34 -6.59
N VAL A 90 -5.37 4.27 -6.35
CA VAL A 90 -6.22 5.46 -6.19
C VAL A 90 -5.86 6.24 -4.93
N LEU A 91 -5.64 5.54 -3.81
CA LEU A 91 -5.17 6.13 -2.55
C LEU A 91 -3.81 6.79 -2.76
N LEU A 92 -2.91 6.14 -3.49
CA LEU A 92 -1.55 6.58 -3.70
C LEU A 92 -1.48 7.78 -4.66
N CYS A 93 -2.32 7.81 -5.69
CA CYS A 93 -2.53 9.00 -6.52
C CYS A 93 -3.05 10.16 -5.68
N SER A 94 -4.04 9.91 -4.81
CA SER A 94 -4.57 10.92 -3.89
C SER A 94 -3.48 11.48 -2.97
N TYR A 95 -2.64 10.60 -2.40
CA TYR A 95 -1.51 10.96 -1.55
C TYR A 95 -0.49 11.85 -2.29
N LEU A 96 -0.10 11.44 -3.51
CA LEU A 96 0.87 12.19 -4.32
C LEU A 96 0.33 13.53 -4.83
N THR A 97 -0.99 13.69 -4.96
CA THR A 97 -1.59 14.99 -5.31
C THR A 97 -1.76 15.93 -4.12
N HIS A 98 -1.75 15.40 -2.90
CA HIS A 98 -1.94 16.19 -1.67
C HIS A 98 -0.62 16.73 -1.09
N ARG A 99 0.52 16.37 -1.69
CA ARG A 99 1.88 16.72 -1.29
C ARG A 99 2.54 17.60 -2.35
#